data_AF-A0A7V9SZU9-F1
#
_entry.id   AF-A0A7V9SZU9-F1
#
_cell.length_a   1.000
_cell.length_b   1.000
_cell.length_c   1.000
_cell.angle_alpha   90.00
_cell.angle_beta   90.00
_cell.angle_gamma   90.00
#
_symmetry.space_group_name_H-M   'P 1'
#
loop_
_entity.id
_entity.type
_entity.pdbx_description
1 polymer ?
#
loop_
_entity_poly.entity_id
_entity_poly.type
_entity_poly.pdbx_seq_one_letter_code
_entity_poly.pdbx_strand_id
1 'polypeptide(L)'
;MSTQERARDQDGRSVGAVAVRGGHGRRLGWLLLLSLLLLLLLAALALWAITANAGDDDAEGFDLSYGDCPSYSGTEGRNETAELAENPERFEKCTVAIDGTVVEAPGEGVLRLEDEAGGSQPIVVIVPPDADSVSVSEVDVVQVVGRAKGSFDAGSTAEDLGIEPALLDDADGQSYVRADTVEVASS
;
A
#
# COMPACT_ATOMS: atom_id res chain seq x y z
N MET A 1 24.81 87.49 -61.71
CA MET A 1 23.74 88.46 -62.04
C MET A 1 22.49 87.67 -62.41
N SER A 2 21.32 88.14 -61.96
CA SER A 2 19.96 87.54 -62.06
C SER A 2 19.62 86.55 -60.93
N THR A 3 18.91 86.95 -59.85
CA THR A 3 17.43 86.93 -59.62
C THR A 3 16.82 85.52 -59.74
N GLN A 4 16.00 84.98 -58.83
CA GLN A 4 14.83 85.58 -58.17
C GLN A 4 14.20 84.60 -57.13
N GLU A 5 13.60 85.17 -56.06
CA GLU A 5 12.41 84.78 -55.26
C GLU A 5 11.96 83.31 -55.12
N ARG A 6 11.88 82.72 -53.91
CA ARG A 6 10.80 82.84 -52.88
C ARG A 6 9.36 82.80 -53.41
N ALA A 7 8.63 81.72 -53.12
CA ALA A 7 7.48 81.69 -52.19
C ALA A 7 6.62 80.41 -52.35
N ARG A 8 6.12 79.90 -51.20
CA ARG A 8 4.83 79.21 -50.87
C ARG A 8 4.07 78.48 -52.00
N ASP A 9 3.42 77.34 -51.79
CA ASP A 9 2.55 76.94 -50.69
C ASP A 9 2.10 75.47 -50.87
N GLN A 10 1.69 74.86 -49.77
CA GLN A 10 0.57 73.92 -49.61
C GLN A 10 0.51 72.50 -50.21
N ASP A 11 -0.14 71.68 -49.39
CA ASP A 11 -0.82 70.40 -49.63
C ASP A 11 0.08 69.15 -49.71
N GLY A 12 0.20 68.36 -48.65
CA GLY A 12 -0.92 67.80 -47.91
C GLY A 12 -1.30 66.47 -48.55
N ARG A 13 -0.74 65.36 -48.05
CA ARG A 13 -1.40 64.05 -48.14
C ARG A 13 -0.79 63.01 -47.20
N SER A 14 -1.57 62.79 -46.15
CA SER A 14 -1.91 61.50 -45.54
C SER A 14 -0.77 60.54 -45.17
N VAL A 15 -0.54 60.54 -43.86
CA VAL A 15 -0.05 59.43 -43.04
C VAL A 15 -0.75 58.12 -43.43
N GLY A 16 -0.05 57.25 -44.15
CA GLY A 16 -0.42 55.86 -44.33
C GLY A 16 0.26 55.03 -43.25
N ALA A 17 -0.39 54.87 -42.09
CA ALA A 17 0.01 53.88 -41.11
C ALA A 17 -0.18 52.48 -41.72
N VAL A 18 0.90 51.84 -42.14
CA VAL A 18 0.88 50.43 -42.54
C VAL A 18 0.76 49.60 -41.27
N ALA A 19 -0.48 49.31 -40.89
CA ALA A 19 -0.79 48.26 -39.93
C ALA A 19 -0.49 46.91 -40.59
N VAL A 20 0.72 46.38 -40.37
CA VAL A 20 1.02 44.97 -40.63
C VAL A 20 0.30 44.15 -39.56
N ARG A 21 -0.98 43.90 -39.81
CA ARG A 21 -1.77 42.93 -39.05
C ARG A 21 -1.34 41.54 -39.50
N GLY A 22 -0.31 41.01 -38.86
CA GLY A 22 0.16 39.63 -39.05
C GLY A 22 -0.90 38.62 -38.63
N GLY A 23 -1.77 38.26 -39.58
CA GLY A 23 -2.83 37.25 -39.43
C GLY A 23 -2.31 35.81 -39.38
N HIS A 24 -1.32 35.53 -38.54
CA HIS A 24 -0.76 34.18 -38.34
C HIS A 24 -0.93 33.65 -36.90
N GLY A 25 -1.46 34.44 -35.96
CA GLY A 25 -1.66 34.00 -34.56
C GLY A 25 -2.84 33.04 -34.33
N ARG A 26 -3.85 33.02 -35.23
CA ARG A 26 -5.05 32.18 -35.05
C ARG A 26 -4.81 30.70 -35.34
N ARG A 27 -3.93 30.38 -36.29
CA ARG A 27 -3.63 28.98 -36.64
C ARG A 27 -2.74 28.32 -35.58
N LEU A 28 -1.79 29.07 -35.01
CA LEU A 28 -0.91 28.57 -33.95
C LEU A 28 -1.68 28.29 -32.65
N GLY A 29 -2.59 29.18 -32.25
CA GLY A 29 -3.45 28.96 -31.08
C GLY A 29 -4.38 27.77 -31.25
N TRP A 30 -4.87 27.54 -32.48
CA TRP A 30 -5.72 26.37 -32.77
C TRP A 30 -4.95 25.07 -32.70
N LEU A 31 -3.70 25.03 -33.21
CA LEU A 31 -2.82 23.86 -33.10
C LEU A 31 -2.45 23.54 -31.66
N LEU A 32 -2.18 24.54 -30.82
CA LEU A 32 -1.91 24.35 -29.39
C LEU A 32 -3.14 23.80 -28.65
N LEU A 33 -4.33 24.32 -28.96
CA LEU A 33 -5.58 23.84 -28.37
C LEU A 33 -5.89 22.40 -28.78
N LEU A 34 -5.62 22.04 -30.04
CA LEU A 34 -5.76 20.68 -30.55
C LEU A 34 -4.76 19.72 -29.90
N SER A 35 -3.52 20.16 -29.71
CA SER A 35 -2.48 19.40 -29.00
C SER A 35 -2.85 19.16 -27.53
N LEU A 36 -3.37 20.17 -26.84
CA LEU A 36 -3.83 20.03 -25.46
C LEU A 36 -4.99 19.04 -25.35
N LEU A 37 -5.96 19.14 -26.26
CA LEU A 37 -7.15 18.28 -26.27
C LEU A 37 -6.77 16.82 -26.57
N LEU A 38 -5.81 16.59 -27.46
CA LEU A 38 -5.24 15.27 -27.71
C LEU A 38 -4.54 14.71 -26.48
N LEU A 39 -3.74 15.50 -25.77
CA LEU A 39 -3.06 15.07 -24.54
C LEU A 39 -4.06 14.71 -23.43
N LEU A 40 -5.12 15.49 -23.25
CA LEU A 40 -6.18 15.18 -22.29
C LEU A 40 -6.92 13.88 -22.65
N LEU A 41 -7.16 13.65 -23.94
CA LEU A 41 -7.81 12.43 -24.41
C LEU A 41 -6.92 11.19 -24.21
N LEU A 42 -5.61 11.31 -24.46
CA LEU A 42 -4.63 10.26 -24.17
C LEU A 42 -4.52 9.98 -22.66
N ALA A 43 -4.51 11.03 -21.83
CA ALA A 43 -4.49 10.87 -20.38
C ALA A 43 -5.76 10.18 -19.86
N ALA A 44 -6.92 10.53 -20.39
CA ALA A 44 -8.19 9.88 -20.04
C ALA A 44 -8.22 8.40 -20.48
N LEU A 45 -7.70 8.09 -21.68
CA LEU A 45 -7.57 6.70 -22.14
C LEU A 45 -6.57 5.89 -21.31
N ALA A 46 -5.46 6.49 -20.90
CA ALA A 46 -4.49 5.85 -20.01
C ALA A 46 -5.10 5.59 -18.62
N LEU A 47 -5.83 6.56 -18.07
CA LEU A 47 -6.55 6.39 -16.81
C LEU A 47 -7.61 5.30 -16.92
N TRP A 48 -8.37 5.29 -18.02
CA TRP A 48 -9.38 4.25 -18.29
C TRP A 48 -8.73 2.86 -18.41
N ALA A 49 -7.60 2.74 -19.12
CA ALA A 49 -6.87 1.48 -19.25
C ALA A 49 -6.33 0.99 -17.90
N ILE A 50 -5.86 1.88 -17.03
CA ILE A 50 -5.44 1.53 -15.67
C ILE A 50 -6.66 1.06 -14.86
N THR A 51 -7.81 1.75 -14.93
CA THR A 51 -9.02 1.32 -14.21
C THR A 51 -9.64 0.04 -14.76
N ALA A 52 -9.51 -0.21 -16.07
CA ALA A 52 -10.01 -1.42 -16.71
C ALA A 52 -9.12 -2.64 -16.40
N ASN A 53 -7.82 -2.44 -16.16
CA ASN A 53 -6.91 -3.48 -15.68
C ASN A 53 -6.85 -3.59 -14.14
N ALA A 54 -7.40 -2.62 -13.40
CA ALA A 54 -7.44 -2.64 -11.93
C ALA A 54 -8.71 -3.34 -11.38
N GLY A 55 -9.47 -4.04 -12.23
CA GLY A 55 -10.76 -4.63 -11.88
C GLY A 55 -10.96 -6.03 -12.44
N ASP A 56 -9.91 -6.85 -12.47
CA ASP A 56 -9.99 -8.28 -12.83
C ASP A 56 -8.96 -9.11 -12.02
N ASP A 57 -8.76 -8.74 -10.75
CA ASP A 57 -8.43 -9.73 -9.72
C ASP A 57 -9.77 -10.31 -9.21
N ASP A 58 -10.61 -10.74 -10.16
CA ASP A 58 -11.67 -11.67 -9.87
C ASP A 58 -10.97 -12.95 -9.44
N ALA A 59 -10.91 -13.15 -8.13
CA ALA A 59 -10.51 -14.39 -7.52
C ALA A 59 -11.40 -15.50 -8.10
N GLU A 60 -10.93 -16.11 -9.19
CA GLU A 60 -11.39 -17.41 -9.67
C GLU A 60 -11.55 -18.28 -8.43
N GLY A 61 -12.80 -18.59 -8.12
CA GLY A 61 -13.22 -19.25 -6.91
C GLY A 61 -12.53 -20.60 -6.77
N PHE A 62 -11.50 -20.62 -5.93
CA PHE A 62 -11.25 -21.79 -5.11
C PHE A 62 -12.28 -21.75 -3.99
N ASP A 63 -13.37 -22.49 -4.18
CA ASP A 63 -14.21 -23.00 -3.08
C ASP A 63 -13.36 -23.98 -2.25
N LEU A 64 -12.36 -23.42 -1.56
CA LEU A 64 -11.76 -24.04 -0.42
C LEU A 64 -12.65 -23.59 0.72
N SER A 65 -13.50 -24.51 1.16
CA SER A 65 -14.11 -24.50 2.49
C SER A 65 -13.00 -24.50 3.56
N TYR A 66 -12.19 -23.44 3.60
CA TYR A 66 -11.61 -22.96 4.84
C TYR A 66 -12.81 -22.56 5.67
N GLY A 67 -13.00 -23.25 6.80
CA GLY A 67 -14.19 -23.07 7.63
C GLY A 67 -14.43 -21.58 7.87
N ASP A 68 -15.70 -21.16 7.86
CA ASP A 68 -16.07 -19.81 8.22
C ASP A 68 -15.33 -19.43 9.52
N CYS A 69 -14.62 -18.30 9.48
CA CYS A 69 -13.95 -17.79 10.66
C CYS A 69 -14.93 -17.80 11.82
N PRO A 70 -14.51 -18.29 13.02
CA PRO A 70 -15.39 -18.25 14.16
C PRO A 70 -15.94 -16.83 14.32
N SER A 71 -17.24 -16.69 14.60
CA SER A 71 -17.90 -15.38 14.62
C SER A 71 -17.34 -14.40 15.65
N TYR A 72 -16.44 -14.89 16.49
CA TYR A 72 -15.74 -14.18 17.56
C TYR A 72 -14.28 -13.90 17.26
N SER A 73 -13.74 -14.39 16.15
CA SER A 73 -12.32 -14.30 15.81
C SER A 73 -11.87 -12.84 15.75
N GLY A 74 -10.78 -12.49 16.46
CA GLY A 74 -10.24 -11.13 16.44
C GLY A 74 -11.12 -10.11 17.18
N THR A 75 -12.01 -10.57 18.07
CA THR A 75 -12.79 -9.68 18.91
C THR A 75 -11.89 -9.12 20.01
N GLU A 76 -11.87 -7.79 20.15
CA GLU A 76 -11.12 -7.10 21.18
C GLU A 76 -11.43 -7.67 22.59
N GLY A 77 -10.37 -7.91 23.37
CA GLY A 77 -10.47 -8.47 24.72
C GLY A 77 -10.73 -9.98 24.79
N ARG A 78 -10.67 -10.69 23.67
CA ARG A 78 -10.65 -12.15 23.64
C ARG A 78 -9.23 -12.66 23.39
N ASN A 79 -8.88 -13.72 24.10
CA ASN A 79 -7.66 -14.47 23.90
C ASN A 79 -7.97 -15.78 23.16
N GLU A 80 -7.48 -15.92 21.94
CA GLU A 80 -7.64 -17.10 21.10
C GLU A 80 -6.37 -17.97 21.00
N THR A 81 -5.34 -17.67 21.79
CA THR A 81 -4.01 -18.32 21.74
C THR A 81 -4.10 -19.85 21.84
N ALA A 82 -4.81 -20.36 22.85
CA ALA A 82 -4.97 -21.80 23.05
C ALA A 82 -5.75 -22.46 21.89
N GLU A 83 -6.84 -21.83 21.43
CA GLU A 83 -7.65 -22.37 20.33
C GLU A 83 -6.88 -22.38 19.01
N LEU A 84 -6.08 -21.34 18.76
CA LEU A 84 -5.23 -21.21 17.58
C LEU A 84 -4.11 -22.24 17.59
N ALA A 85 -3.51 -22.51 18.75
CA ALA A 85 -2.48 -23.54 18.88
C ALA A 85 -3.04 -24.96 18.71
N GLU A 86 -4.24 -25.22 19.23
CA GLU A 86 -4.88 -26.54 19.10
C GLU A 86 -5.43 -26.79 17.69
N ASN A 87 -5.96 -25.77 17.02
CA ASN A 87 -6.66 -25.91 15.73
C ASN A 87 -6.30 -24.76 14.77
N PRO A 88 -5.04 -24.65 14.32
CA PRO A 88 -4.60 -23.52 13.49
C PRO A 88 -5.36 -23.42 12.16
N GLU A 89 -5.70 -24.56 11.56
CA GLU A 89 -6.42 -24.60 10.28
C GLU A 89 -7.85 -24.03 10.39
N ARG A 90 -8.45 -24.02 11.58
CA ARG A 90 -9.75 -23.38 11.82
C ARG A 90 -9.68 -21.86 11.72
N PHE A 91 -8.52 -21.29 11.99
CA PHE A 91 -8.28 -19.85 11.98
C PHE A 91 -7.49 -19.40 10.76
N GLU A 92 -7.18 -20.29 9.80
CA GLU A 92 -6.44 -19.91 8.61
C GLU A 92 -7.14 -18.77 7.87
N LYS A 93 -6.42 -17.67 7.63
CA LYS A 93 -6.88 -16.41 7.01
C LYS A 93 -7.84 -15.58 7.88
N CYS A 94 -8.16 -16.01 9.09
CA CYS A 94 -8.98 -15.25 10.04
C CYS A 94 -8.15 -14.21 10.78
N THR A 95 -8.78 -13.10 11.14
CA THR A 95 -8.21 -12.18 12.13
C THR A 95 -8.36 -12.80 13.51
N VAL A 96 -7.28 -12.86 14.28
CA VAL A 96 -7.22 -13.42 15.63
C VAL A 96 -6.66 -12.37 16.59
N ALA A 97 -7.08 -12.45 17.84
CA ALA A 97 -6.56 -11.74 18.99
C ALA A 97 -5.95 -12.78 19.93
N ILE A 98 -4.63 -12.71 20.12
CA ILE A 98 -3.88 -13.64 20.96
C ILE A 98 -3.14 -12.86 22.03
N ASP A 99 -3.03 -13.43 23.22
CA ASP A 99 -2.21 -12.91 24.30
C ASP A 99 -1.14 -13.94 24.65
N GLY A 100 0.10 -13.51 24.82
CA GLY A 100 1.18 -14.43 25.18
C GLY A 100 2.38 -13.71 25.76
N THR A 101 3.23 -14.50 26.43
CA THR A 101 4.52 -14.03 26.91
C THR A 101 5.54 -14.16 25.79
N VAL A 102 6.28 -13.10 25.49
CA VAL A 102 7.40 -13.14 24.55
C VAL A 102 8.52 -13.98 25.15
N VAL A 103 8.79 -15.14 24.55
CA VAL A 103 9.87 -16.04 24.98
C VAL A 103 11.13 -15.89 24.15
N GLU A 104 10.98 -15.38 22.92
CA GLU A 104 12.09 -15.11 22.02
C GLU A 104 11.72 -13.97 21.06
N ALA A 105 12.68 -13.07 20.81
CA ALA A 105 12.58 -12.02 19.80
C ALA A 105 13.84 -12.05 18.92
N PRO A 106 13.95 -13.02 18.02
CA PRO A 106 15.21 -13.34 17.33
C PRO A 106 15.65 -12.27 16.32
N GLY A 107 14.78 -11.30 15.97
CA GLY A 107 15.10 -10.21 15.05
C GLY A 107 14.01 -9.13 14.98
N GLU A 108 14.26 -8.06 14.21
CA GLU A 108 13.28 -7.00 13.98
C GLU A 108 12.04 -7.57 13.26
N GLY A 109 10.89 -7.53 13.92
CA GLY A 109 9.61 -7.93 13.32
C GLY A 109 9.26 -9.41 13.45
N VAL A 110 9.97 -10.20 14.25
CA VAL A 110 9.56 -11.58 14.59
C VAL A 110 9.56 -11.79 16.08
N LEU A 111 8.44 -12.27 16.62
CA LEU A 111 8.26 -12.61 18.02
C LEU A 111 7.82 -14.06 18.15
N ARG A 112 8.20 -14.69 19.26
CA ARG A 112 7.68 -16.00 19.65
C ARG A 112 6.96 -15.87 20.95
N LEU A 113 5.69 -16.23 20.91
CA LEU A 113 4.78 -16.12 22.04
C LEU A 113 4.48 -17.51 22.58
N GLU A 114 4.62 -17.66 23.89
CA GLU A 114 4.12 -18.81 24.61
C GLU A 114 2.82 -18.43 25.32
N ASP A 115 1.84 -19.33 25.27
CA ASP A 115 0.61 -19.21 26.06
C ASP A 115 0.94 -19.29 27.55
N GLU A 116 0.41 -18.38 28.36
CA GLU A 116 0.57 -18.41 29.82
C GLU A 116 0.03 -19.71 30.45
N ALA A 117 -0.87 -20.41 29.76
CA ALA A 117 -1.36 -21.72 30.18
C ALA A 117 -0.32 -22.85 30.04
N GLY A 118 0.85 -22.60 29.43
CA GLY A 118 2.03 -23.47 29.44
C GLY A 118 1.88 -24.82 28.74
N GLY A 119 0.93 -24.94 27.80
CA GLY A 119 0.52 -26.22 27.21
C GLY A 119 0.72 -26.36 25.70
N SER A 120 1.09 -25.29 24.99
CA SER A 120 1.03 -25.20 23.54
C SER A 120 2.40 -24.96 22.92
N GLN A 121 2.58 -25.39 21.67
CA GLN A 121 3.74 -24.96 20.88
C GLN A 121 3.75 -23.43 20.78
N PRO A 122 4.93 -22.79 20.77
CA PRO A 122 5.03 -21.34 20.58
C PRO A 122 4.34 -20.91 19.29
N ILE A 123 3.68 -19.76 19.33
CA ILE A 123 3.11 -19.12 18.13
C ILE A 123 4.12 -18.10 17.64
N VAL A 124 4.44 -18.17 16.35
CA VAL A 124 5.31 -17.19 15.69
C VAL A 124 4.47 -16.00 15.25
N VAL A 125 4.86 -14.81 15.67
CA VAL A 125 4.23 -13.56 15.27
C VAL A 125 5.18 -12.80 14.36
N ILE A 126 4.72 -12.49 13.16
CA ILE A 126 5.44 -11.67 12.18
C ILE A 126 4.84 -10.26 12.21
N VAL A 127 5.61 -9.29 12.66
CA VAL A 127 5.27 -7.88 12.72
C VAL A 127 5.90 -7.18 11.50
N PRO A 128 5.11 -6.81 10.49
CA PRO A 128 5.64 -6.14 9.31
C PRO A 128 6.08 -4.71 9.65
N PRO A 129 7.02 -4.12 8.89
CA PRO A 129 7.63 -2.81 9.22
C PRO A 129 6.63 -1.64 9.17
N ASP A 130 5.50 -1.82 8.50
CA ASP A 130 4.40 -0.88 8.39
C ASP A 130 3.31 -1.08 9.46
N ALA A 131 3.39 -2.13 10.29
CA ALA A 131 2.52 -2.27 11.45
C ALA A 131 2.86 -1.23 12.53
N ASP A 132 1.84 -0.78 13.24
CA ASP A 132 2.00 0.01 14.46
C ASP A 132 2.65 -0.88 15.53
N SER A 133 3.98 -0.87 15.55
CA SER A 133 4.79 -1.74 16.40
C SER A 133 5.27 -1.01 17.66
N VAL A 134 5.14 -1.69 18.79
CA VAL A 134 5.70 -1.28 20.07
C VAL A 134 6.98 -2.09 20.31
N SER A 135 8.00 -1.46 20.88
CA SER A 135 9.22 -2.17 21.30
C SER A 135 8.87 -3.17 22.39
N VAL A 136 9.19 -4.44 22.16
CA VAL A 136 8.95 -5.55 23.08
C VAL A 136 10.27 -6.18 23.51
N SER A 137 10.29 -6.75 24.71
CA SER A 137 11.39 -7.51 25.28
C SER A 137 10.95 -8.94 25.57
N GLU A 138 11.90 -9.86 25.70
CA GLU A 138 11.63 -11.16 26.32
C GLU A 138 10.99 -10.93 27.71
N VAL A 139 10.07 -11.81 28.09
CA VAL A 139 9.18 -11.75 29.27
C VAL A 139 8.05 -10.72 29.24
N ASP A 140 7.96 -9.87 28.22
CA ASP A 140 6.79 -9.00 28.07
C ASP A 140 5.55 -9.83 27.75
N VAL A 141 4.43 -9.48 28.37
CA VAL A 141 3.12 -9.99 28.01
C VAL A 141 2.54 -9.05 26.97
N VAL A 142 2.18 -9.60 25.81
CA VAL A 142 1.68 -8.83 24.67
C VAL A 142 0.33 -9.34 24.23
N GLN A 143 -0.51 -8.41 23.78
CA GLN A 143 -1.70 -8.69 23.00
C GLN A 143 -1.38 -8.42 21.53
N VAL A 144 -1.68 -9.38 20.67
CA VAL A 144 -1.46 -9.29 19.23
C VAL A 144 -2.79 -9.47 18.53
N VAL A 145 -3.12 -8.51 17.67
CA VAL A 145 -4.23 -8.65 16.72
C VAL A 145 -3.64 -8.75 15.33
N GLY A 146 -4.02 -9.80 14.60
CA GLY A 146 -3.45 -10.03 13.28
C GLY A 146 -4.16 -11.12 12.51
N ARG A 147 -3.72 -11.36 11.27
CA ARG A 147 -4.23 -12.43 10.43
C ARG A 147 -3.45 -13.72 10.66
N ALA A 148 -4.14 -14.75 11.14
CA ALA A 148 -3.60 -16.10 11.19
C ALA A 148 -3.43 -16.62 9.76
N LYS A 149 -2.31 -17.29 9.50
CA LYS A 149 -1.96 -17.76 8.16
C LYS A 149 -1.84 -19.28 8.06
N GLY A 150 -2.06 -19.98 9.17
CA GLY A 150 -1.93 -21.44 9.28
C GLY A 150 -0.59 -21.83 9.90
N SER A 151 -0.15 -23.06 9.64
CA SER A 151 1.20 -23.52 9.98
C SER A 151 2.20 -23.11 8.90
N PHE A 152 3.48 -22.99 9.26
CA PHE A 152 4.53 -22.98 8.24
C PHE A 152 4.54 -24.33 7.52
N ASP A 153 4.14 -24.33 6.24
CA ASP A 153 4.34 -25.49 5.38
C ASP A 153 5.84 -25.68 5.15
N ALA A 154 6.29 -26.93 5.03
CA ALA A 154 7.68 -27.29 4.73
C ALA A 154 8.23 -26.74 3.38
N GLY A 155 7.42 -25.98 2.64
CA GLY A 155 7.82 -25.23 1.45
C GLY A 155 7.78 -23.70 1.61
N SER A 156 7.39 -23.18 2.76
CA SER A 156 7.36 -21.75 3.05
C SER A 156 8.79 -21.27 3.23
N THR A 157 9.26 -20.38 2.36
CA THR A 157 10.58 -19.77 2.52
C THR A 157 10.48 -18.47 3.29
N ALA A 158 11.57 -18.07 3.93
CA ALA A 158 11.66 -16.76 4.59
C ALA A 158 11.40 -15.60 3.62
N GLU A 159 11.75 -15.79 2.34
CA GLU A 159 11.48 -14.85 1.25
C GLU A 159 9.96 -14.70 1.00
N ASP A 160 9.19 -15.78 1.05
CA ASP A 160 7.72 -15.74 0.89
C ASP A 160 7.05 -14.95 2.02
N LEU A 161 7.72 -14.86 3.16
CA LEU A 161 7.23 -14.24 4.38
C LEU A 161 7.83 -12.85 4.63
N GLY A 162 8.84 -12.46 3.83
CA GLY A 162 9.55 -11.19 3.95
C GLY A 162 10.38 -11.06 5.24
N ILE A 163 10.89 -12.19 5.76
CA ILE A 163 11.67 -12.24 7.00
C ILE A 163 13.04 -12.91 6.75
N GLU A 164 14.00 -12.67 7.64
CA GLU A 164 15.34 -13.26 7.49
C GLU A 164 15.31 -14.78 7.72
N PRO A 165 15.97 -15.60 6.89
CA PRO A 165 15.95 -17.06 7.00
C PRO A 165 16.39 -17.61 8.35
N ALA A 166 17.36 -16.96 8.99
CA ALA A 166 17.87 -17.37 10.30
C ALA A 166 16.80 -17.33 11.41
N LEU A 167 15.69 -16.62 11.18
CA LEU A 167 14.58 -16.50 12.13
C LEU A 167 13.55 -17.63 11.99
N LEU A 168 13.70 -18.52 10.99
CA LEU A 168 12.76 -19.61 10.68
C LEU A 168 13.33 -21.02 10.88
N ASP A 169 14.60 -21.17 11.26
CA ASP A 169 15.30 -22.46 11.32
C ASP A 169 14.64 -23.52 12.23
N ASP A 170 13.74 -23.11 13.12
CA ASP A 170 13.00 -23.98 14.04
C ASP A 170 11.47 -23.73 14.03
N ALA A 171 10.98 -22.90 13.11
CA ALA A 171 9.56 -22.56 12.98
C ALA A 171 8.75 -23.59 12.16
N ASP A 172 9.40 -24.59 11.56
CA ASP A 172 8.74 -25.63 10.76
C ASP A 172 7.59 -26.32 11.53
N GLY A 173 6.38 -26.24 10.97
CA GLY A 173 5.18 -26.83 11.58
C GLY A 173 4.58 -26.02 12.74
N GLN A 174 5.13 -24.85 13.08
CA GLN A 174 4.52 -23.93 14.05
C GLN A 174 3.43 -23.08 13.40
N SER A 175 2.41 -22.73 14.20
CA SER A 175 1.37 -21.77 13.80
C SER A 175 1.94 -20.36 13.75
N TYR A 176 1.52 -19.56 12.76
CA TYR A 176 1.92 -18.16 12.70
C TYR A 176 0.80 -17.16 12.43
N VAL A 177 1.01 -15.98 12.99
CA VAL A 177 0.14 -14.81 12.87
C VAL A 177 0.94 -13.67 12.26
N ARG A 178 0.41 -13.08 11.19
CA ARG A 178 0.90 -11.79 10.72
C ARG A 178 0.19 -10.71 11.50
N ALA A 179 0.91 -10.02 12.39
CA ALA A 179 0.36 -8.98 13.23
C ALA A 179 -0.01 -7.74 12.41
N ASP A 180 -1.18 -7.19 12.68
CA ASP A 180 -1.57 -5.85 12.26
C ASP A 180 -1.27 -4.86 13.39
N THR A 181 -1.50 -5.28 14.65
CA THR A 181 -1.25 -4.50 15.86
C THR A 181 -0.57 -5.37 16.91
N VAL A 182 0.40 -4.81 17.64
CA VAL A 182 1.00 -5.41 18.84
C VAL A 182 0.96 -4.40 19.97
N GLU A 183 0.29 -4.76 21.07
CA GLU A 183 0.19 -3.95 22.28
C GLU A 183 0.87 -4.67 23.45
N VAL A 184 1.66 -3.95 24.22
CA VAL A 184 2.32 -4.50 25.43
C VAL A 184 1.41 -4.28 26.63
N ALA A 185 1.08 -5.36 27.33
CA ALA A 185 0.36 -5.27 28.59
C ALA A 185 1.26 -4.52 29.59
N SER A 186 0.81 -3.36 30.05
CA SER A 186 1.54 -2.59 31.05
C SER A 186 1.50 -3.33 32.39
N SER A 187 2.68 -3.68 32.92
CA SER A 187 2.83 -4.26 34.26
C SER A 187 2.67 -3.24 35.38
#